data_AF-A0A1X9SVD9-F1
#
_entry.id   AF-A0A1X9SVD9-F1
#
_cell.length_a   1.000
_cell.length_b   1.000
_cell.length_c   1.000
_cell.angle_alpha   90.00
_cell.angle_beta   90.00
_cell.angle_gamma   90.00
#
_symmetry.space_group_name_H-M   'P 1'
#
loop_
_entity.id
_entity.type
_entity.pdbx_description
1 polymer ?
#
loop_
_entity_poly.entity_id
_entity_poly.type
_entity_poly.pdbx_seq_one_letter_code
_entity_poly.pdbx_strand_id
1 'polypeptide(L)'
;MNNEKVFISGSISIKKLPDIAKETLDKIIYNNFEILVGDAAGIDTLIQEYCNRKNYDNITVCYIGDEPRNLVDPDFKTKKVNIQEQDKTEIEKLTRKDIKMTEYCTYSFVIWDEKSSGSYENIMRALNAKKFVKVCLTKSQKYCNSKEDNFKNNIENIYTENTGIKKEKFIELLRQSNPDNPNLKNTKKFNEFLVKNKIVKKDENDKYIPADEYKKYFIEKRSKGKFVSYNFTNKLYATIEELIKKDHPIQNSFDNF
;
A
#
# COMPACT_ATOMS: atom_id res chain seq x y z
N MET A 1 -26.10 8.55 21.96
CA MET A 1 -26.04 7.93 20.62
C MET A 1 -24.58 7.70 20.30
N ASN A 2 -24.22 6.47 19.88
CA ASN A 2 -22.83 6.14 19.59
C ASN A 2 -22.44 6.86 18.29
N ASN A 3 -21.58 7.87 18.37
CA ASN A 3 -21.27 8.77 17.25
C ASN A 3 -20.07 8.24 16.43
N GLU A 4 -19.98 6.91 16.32
CA GLU A 4 -18.85 6.23 15.74
C GLU A 4 -18.94 6.24 14.22
N LYS A 5 -17.85 6.70 13.59
CA LYS A 5 -17.73 6.74 12.13
C LYS A 5 -16.60 5.81 11.69
N VAL A 6 -16.91 4.87 10.81
CA VAL A 6 -15.92 3.97 10.22
C VAL A 6 -15.62 4.39 8.79
N PHE A 7 -14.35 4.66 8.49
CA PHE A 7 -13.92 4.77 7.11
C PHE A 7 -13.59 3.37 6.58
N ILE A 8 -14.39 2.88 5.64
CA ILE A 8 -14.16 1.62 4.96
C ILE A 8 -13.52 1.89 3.60
N SER A 9 -12.35 1.31 3.37
CA SER A 9 -11.65 1.40 2.10
C SER A 9 -11.12 0.04 1.66
N GLY A 10 -10.71 -0.08 0.40
CA GLY A 10 -10.09 -1.32 -0.03
C GLY A 10 -9.61 -1.35 -1.47
N SER A 11 -9.28 -2.54 -1.93
CA SER A 11 -8.63 -2.72 -3.23
C SER A 11 -9.64 -2.77 -4.37
N ILE A 12 -9.39 -2.01 -5.44
CA ILE A 12 -10.23 -1.97 -6.66
C ILE A 12 -10.24 -3.35 -7.37
N SER A 13 -9.18 -4.14 -7.19
CA SER A 13 -9.00 -5.49 -7.73
C SER A 13 -10.00 -6.50 -7.15
N ILE A 14 -10.52 -6.27 -5.94
CA ILE A 14 -11.44 -7.19 -5.28
C ILE A 14 -12.82 -7.05 -5.90
N LYS A 15 -13.36 -8.16 -6.44
CA LYS A 15 -14.66 -8.21 -7.14
C LYS A 15 -15.78 -8.89 -6.37
N LYS A 16 -15.46 -9.49 -5.22
CA LYS A 16 -16.42 -10.09 -4.30
C LYS A 16 -16.00 -9.77 -2.88
N LEU A 17 -16.95 -9.34 -2.07
CA LEU A 17 -16.70 -9.03 -0.68
C LEU A 17 -16.31 -10.32 0.09
N PRO A 18 -15.13 -10.38 0.73
CA PRO A 18 -14.70 -11.54 1.50
C PRO A 18 -15.69 -11.87 2.63
N ASP A 19 -15.95 -13.15 2.89
CA ASP A 19 -16.92 -13.55 3.91
C ASP A 19 -16.51 -13.07 5.30
N ILE A 20 -15.20 -13.18 5.61
CA ILE A 20 -14.68 -12.65 6.87
C ILE A 20 -14.97 -11.15 7.02
N ALA A 21 -14.91 -10.36 5.93
CA ALA A 21 -15.20 -8.92 5.97
C ALA A 21 -16.68 -8.63 6.26
N LYS A 22 -17.60 -9.48 5.78
CA LYS A 22 -19.04 -9.38 6.06
C LYS A 22 -19.33 -9.47 7.57
N GLU A 23 -18.61 -10.32 8.29
CA GLU A 23 -18.78 -10.42 9.76
C GLU A 23 -18.44 -9.10 10.47
N THR A 24 -17.44 -8.36 9.99
CA THR A 24 -17.11 -7.03 10.54
C THR A 24 -18.17 -6.01 10.15
N LEU A 25 -18.67 -6.06 8.91
CA LEU A 25 -19.74 -5.17 8.45
C LEU A 25 -21.05 -5.39 9.20
N ASP A 26 -21.42 -6.64 9.47
CA ASP A 26 -22.61 -6.95 10.26
C ASP A 26 -22.49 -6.39 11.68
N LYS A 27 -21.30 -6.40 12.28
CA LYS A 27 -21.06 -5.73 13.58
C LYS A 27 -21.17 -4.22 13.49
N ILE A 28 -20.64 -3.60 12.42
CA ILE A 28 -20.76 -2.15 12.16
C ILE A 28 -22.23 -1.75 12.06
N ILE A 29 -22.99 -2.50 11.27
CA ILE A 29 -24.44 -2.29 11.04
C ILE A 29 -25.21 -2.49 12.35
N TYR A 30 -24.95 -3.57 13.08
CA TYR A 30 -25.62 -3.87 14.35
C TYR A 30 -25.40 -2.76 15.39
N ASN A 31 -24.20 -2.17 15.44
CA ASN A 31 -23.90 -1.06 16.34
C ASN A 31 -24.30 0.32 15.77
N ASN A 32 -24.91 0.34 14.58
CA ASN A 32 -25.35 1.54 13.87
C ASN A 32 -24.26 2.62 13.71
N PHE A 33 -23.03 2.20 13.34
CA PHE A 33 -21.93 3.12 13.07
C PHE A 33 -22.06 3.75 11.68
N GLU A 34 -21.81 5.06 11.55
CA GLU A 34 -21.84 5.70 10.24
C GLU A 34 -20.68 5.17 9.37
N ILE A 35 -21.01 4.65 8.19
CA ILE A 35 -20.02 4.18 7.21
C ILE A 35 -19.63 5.33 6.29
N LEU A 36 -18.36 5.73 6.30
CA LEU A 36 -17.78 6.58 5.26
C LEU A 36 -17.14 5.67 4.22
N VAL A 37 -17.55 5.81 2.96
CA VAL A 37 -17.01 5.02 1.84
C VAL A 37 -16.77 5.91 0.63
N GLY A 38 -15.83 5.53 -0.23
CA GLY A 38 -15.66 6.19 -1.51
C GLY A 38 -16.65 5.73 -2.59
N ASP A 39 -16.45 6.30 -3.78
CA ASP A 39 -17.20 6.06 -5.01
C ASP A 39 -16.41 5.25 -6.05
N ALA A 40 -15.27 4.65 -5.68
CA ALA A 40 -14.47 3.87 -6.62
C ALA A 40 -15.11 2.51 -6.93
N ALA A 41 -14.69 1.85 -8.02
CA ALA A 41 -15.04 0.45 -8.25
C ALA A 41 -14.33 -0.48 -7.25
N GLY A 42 -14.83 -1.72 -7.12
CA GLY A 42 -14.25 -2.72 -6.22
C GLY A 42 -14.83 -2.63 -4.82
N ILE A 43 -14.00 -2.60 -3.77
CA ILE A 43 -14.47 -2.61 -2.38
C ILE A 43 -15.49 -1.49 -2.10
N ASP A 44 -15.22 -0.26 -2.53
CA ASP A 44 -16.11 0.88 -2.31
C ASP A 44 -17.55 0.58 -2.79
N THR A 45 -17.73 0.17 -4.05
CA THR A 45 -19.04 -0.27 -4.58
C THR A 45 -19.60 -1.49 -3.83
N LEU A 46 -18.77 -2.49 -3.54
CA LEU A 46 -19.21 -3.70 -2.83
C LEU A 46 -19.74 -3.42 -1.42
N ILE A 47 -19.20 -2.42 -0.73
CA ILE A 47 -19.71 -1.94 0.56
C ILE A 47 -21.06 -1.25 0.37
N GLN A 48 -21.18 -0.35 -0.61
CA GLN A 48 -22.46 0.29 -0.92
C GLN A 48 -23.56 -0.75 -1.22
N GLU A 49 -23.26 -1.75 -2.06
CA GLU A 49 -24.19 -2.87 -2.35
C GLU A 49 -24.53 -3.70 -1.10
N TYR A 50 -23.56 -3.91 -0.21
CA TYR A 50 -23.79 -4.67 1.02
C TYR A 50 -24.73 -3.94 1.97
N CYS A 51 -24.54 -2.63 2.13
CA CYS A 51 -25.43 -1.79 2.92
C CYS A 51 -26.84 -1.73 2.32
N ASN A 52 -26.96 -1.60 1.00
CA ASN A 52 -28.26 -1.59 0.32
C ASN A 52 -29.01 -2.91 0.56
N ARG A 53 -28.36 -4.07 0.34
CA ARG A 53 -28.97 -5.38 0.62
C ARG A 53 -29.38 -5.60 2.08
N LYS A 54 -28.77 -4.87 3.02
CA LYS A 54 -29.07 -4.93 4.46
C LYS A 54 -30.07 -3.86 4.89
N ASN A 55 -30.58 -3.04 3.96
CA ASN A 55 -31.39 -1.86 4.24
C ASN A 55 -30.72 -0.95 5.30
N TYR A 56 -29.43 -0.68 5.11
CA TYR A 56 -28.62 0.10 6.05
C TYR A 56 -28.27 1.47 5.46
N ASP A 57 -28.94 2.50 5.96
CA ASP A 57 -28.90 3.86 5.38
C ASP A 57 -27.91 4.79 6.09
N ASN A 58 -27.29 4.34 7.19
CA ASN A 58 -26.28 5.13 7.91
C ASN A 58 -24.90 5.00 7.22
N ILE A 59 -24.89 5.38 5.95
CA ILE A 59 -23.74 5.38 5.04
C ILE A 59 -23.65 6.74 4.34
N THR A 60 -22.42 7.24 4.19
CA THR A 60 -22.09 8.46 3.46
C THR A 60 -21.07 8.14 2.36
N VAL A 61 -21.47 8.31 1.10
CA VAL A 61 -20.61 8.13 -0.08
C VAL A 61 -19.86 9.43 -0.37
N CYS A 62 -18.54 9.41 -0.14
CA CYS A 62 -17.66 10.53 -0.44
C CYS A 62 -17.13 10.44 -1.87
N TYR A 63 -17.16 11.57 -2.57
CA TYR A 63 -16.74 11.68 -3.97
C TYR A 63 -16.04 13.02 -4.25
N ILE A 64 -15.46 13.13 -5.45
CA ILE A 64 -14.87 14.34 -6.01
C ILE A 64 -15.51 14.60 -7.38
N GLY A 65 -15.37 15.81 -7.91
CA GLY A 65 -16.03 16.19 -9.18
C GLY A 65 -17.51 16.53 -8.97
N ASP A 66 -18.30 16.50 -10.03
CA ASP A 66 -19.69 16.95 -9.99
C ASP A 66 -20.63 15.92 -9.39
N GLU A 67 -20.43 14.64 -9.70
CA GLU A 67 -21.25 13.52 -9.24
C GLU A 67 -20.38 12.33 -8.80
N PRO A 68 -20.87 11.43 -7.93
CA PRO A 68 -20.18 10.18 -7.60
C PRO A 68 -19.98 9.31 -8.85
N ARG A 69 -18.81 8.67 -8.98
CA ARG A 69 -18.57 7.71 -10.08
C ARG A 69 -19.44 6.46 -9.95
N ASN A 70 -19.72 6.05 -8.72
CA ASN A 70 -20.62 4.95 -8.39
C ASN A 70 -21.46 5.35 -7.18
N LEU A 71 -22.78 5.26 -7.33
CA LEU A 71 -23.78 5.42 -6.28
C LEU A 71 -24.80 4.31 -6.44
N VAL A 72 -24.77 3.31 -5.55
CA VAL A 72 -25.62 2.11 -5.67
C VAL A 72 -27.08 2.39 -5.33
N ASP A 73 -27.32 3.32 -4.41
CA ASP A 73 -28.64 3.74 -3.98
C ASP A 73 -28.71 5.28 -3.96
N PRO A 74 -29.66 5.91 -4.67
CA PRO A 74 -29.81 7.37 -4.67
C PRO A 74 -30.16 7.96 -3.29
N ASP A 75 -30.71 7.17 -2.38
CA ASP A 75 -31.07 7.62 -1.03
C ASP A 75 -29.87 7.63 -0.06
N PHE A 76 -28.73 7.05 -0.45
CA PHE A 76 -27.51 7.15 0.33
C PHE A 76 -27.04 8.60 0.42
N LYS A 77 -26.69 9.03 1.64
CA LYS A 77 -26.11 10.35 1.85
C LYS A 77 -24.83 10.46 1.03
N THR A 78 -24.65 11.58 0.35
CA THR A 78 -23.43 11.85 -0.40
C THR A 78 -22.69 13.04 0.19
N LYS A 79 -21.36 13.05 0.03
CA LYS A 79 -20.51 14.14 0.49
C LYS A 79 -19.42 14.45 -0.54
N LYS A 80 -19.58 15.57 -1.25
CA LYS A 80 -18.54 16.09 -2.15
C LYS A 80 -17.35 16.59 -1.32
N VAL A 81 -16.16 16.11 -1.66
CA VAL A 81 -14.89 16.60 -1.12
C VAL A 81 -14.33 17.64 -2.08
N ASN A 82 -14.14 18.86 -1.57
CA ASN A 82 -13.56 19.96 -2.36
C ASN A 82 -12.08 19.71 -2.60
N ILE A 83 -11.69 19.79 -3.87
CA ILE A 83 -10.30 19.73 -4.33
C ILE A 83 -9.63 21.08 -4.08
N GLN A 84 -8.37 21.05 -3.64
CA GLN A 84 -7.60 22.27 -3.41
C GLN A 84 -6.71 22.58 -4.63
N GLU A 85 -6.29 23.85 -4.80
CA GLU A 85 -5.49 24.29 -5.95
C GLU A 85 -4.17 23.52 -6.12
N GLN A 86 -3.60 23.02 -5.02
CA GLN A 86 -2.38 22.23 -5.06
C GLN A 86 -2.58 20.77 -5.51
N ASP A 87 -3.82 20.27 -5.57
CA ASP A 87 -4.12 18.89 -5.98
C ASP A 87 -4.16 18.82 -7.53
N LYS A 88 -2.99 18.86 -8.15
CA LYS A 88 -2.82 19.06 -9.60
C LYS A 88 -3.14 17.80 -10.41
N THR A 89 -2.84 16.63 -9.87
CA THR A 89 -3.01 15.33 -10.53
C THR A 89 -4.24 14.60 -10.03
N GLU A 90 -4.80 13.72 -10.87
CA GLU A 90 -5.94 12.88 -10.46
C GLU A 90 -5.63 12.02 -9.23
N ILE A 91 -4.38 11.57 -9.07
CA ILE A 91 -3.95 10.80 -7.89
C ILE A 91 -4.01 11.68 -6.64
N GLU A 92 -3.54 12.92 -6.69
CA GLU A 92 -3.60 13.86 -5.57
C GLU A 92 -5.05 14.19 -5.19
N LYS A 93 -5.92 14.41 -6.19
CA LYS A 93 -7.36 14.63 -5.97
C LYS A 93 -8.05 13.45 -5.30
N LEU A 94 -7.79 12.23 -5.77
CA LEU A 94 -8.32 11.01 -5.13
C LEU A 94 -7.76 10.84 -3.72
N THR A 95 -6.47 11.13 -3.52
CA THR A 95 -5.83 11.08 -2.20
C THR A 95 -6.45 12.10 -1.24
N ARG A 96 -6.80 13.30 -1.70
CA ARG A 96 -7.50 14.32 -0.91
C ARG A 96 -8.81 13.81 -0.35
N LYS A 97 -9.59 13.11 -1.18
CA LYS A 97 -10.84 12.47 -0.77
C LYS A 97 -10.61 11.50 0.38
N ASP A 98 -9.61 10.62 0.25
CA ASP A 98 -9.30 9.63 1.27
C ASP A 98 -8.74 10.27 2.56
N ILE A 99 -7.98 11.37 2.45
CA ILE A 99 -7.54 12.19 3.59
C ILE A 99 -8.77 12.70 4.36
N LYS A 100 -9.76 13.27 3.68
CA LYS A 100 -10.98 13.78 4.34
C LYS A 100 -11.79 12.68 5.00
N MET A 101 -11.97 11.53 4.36
CA MET A 101 -12.62 10.38 5.01
C MET A 101 -11.86 9.90 6.25
N THR A 102 -10.53 9.95 6.23
CA THR A 102 -9.68 9.60 7.38
C THR A 102 -9.83 10.61 8.54
N GLU A 103 -9.89 11.91 8.23
CA GLU A 103 -10.13 12.97 9.22
C GLU A 103 -11.49 12.78 9.91
N TYR A 104 -12.54 12.45 9.14
CA TYR A 104 -13.91 12.34 9.62
C TYR A 104 -14.21 11.05 10.40
N CYS A 105 -13.43 9.98 10.22
CA CYS A 105 -13.68 8.71 10.89
C CYS A 105 -13.11 8.65 12.32
N THR A 106 -13.69 7.82 13.18
CA THR A 106 -13.07 7.40 14.45
C THR A 106 -12.08 6.28 14.23
N TYR A 107 -12.41 5.32 13.35
CA TYR A 107 -11.51 4.22 13.00
C TYR A 107 -11.58 3.85 11.52
N SER A 108 -10.53 3.22 11.03
CA SER A 108 -10.41 2.77 9.65
C SER A 108 -10.49 1.25 9.55
N PHE A 109 -11.32 0.77 8.62
CA PHE A 109 -11.39 -0.63 8.23
C PHE A 109 -10.95 -0.79 6.78
N VAL A 110 -9.86 -1.50 6.54
CA VAL A 110 -9.27 -1.63 5.19
C VAL A 110 -9.35 -3.08 4.71
N ILE A 111 -10.00 -3.30 3.57
CA ILE A 111 -10.12 -4.62 2.93
C ILE A 111 -9.11 -4.72 1.78
N TRP A 112 -8.06 -5.50 1.96
CA TRP A 112 -6.84 -5.37 1.18
C TRP A 112 -6.41 -6.68 0.49
N ASP A 113 -6.02 -6.58 -0.77
CA ASP A 113 -5.42 -7.66 -1.57
C ASP A 113 -3.90 -7.83 -1.34
N GLU A 114 -3.37 -7.07 -0.38
CA GLU A 114 -1.95 -7.01 0.00
C GLU A 114 -1.05 -6.46 -1.13
N LYS A 115 -1.64 -5.88 -2.18
CA LYS A 115 -0.92 -5.38 -3.37
C LYS A 115 -1.29 -3.94 -3.72
N SER A 116 -2.52 -3.53 -3.46
CA SER A 116 -3.05 -2.21 -3.75
C SER A 116 -2.26 -1.16 -2.98
N SER A 117 -1.56 -0.28 -3.71
CA SER A 117 -0.84 0.84 -3.12
C SER A 117 -1.80 1.81 -2.43
N GLY A 118 -2.98 2.08 -3.01
CA GLY A 118 -3.96 2.99 -2.41
C GLY A 118 -4.47 2.49 -1.05
N SER A 119 -4.72 1.18 -0.93
CA SER A 119 -5.15 0.58 0.34
C SER A 119 -4.02 0.59 1.38
N TYR A 120 -2.78 0.32 0.96
CA TYR A 120 -1.60 0.46 1.82
C TYR A 120 -1.44 1.90 2.34
N GLU A 121 -1.56 2.90 1.46
CA GLU A 121 -1.50 4.31 1.84
C GLU A 121 -2.66 4.71 2.79
N ASN A 122 -3.87 4.16 2.61
CA ASN A 122 -4.97 4.36 3.56
C ASN A 122 -4.62 3.83 4.97
N ILE A 123 -4.01 2.65 5.05
CA ILE A 123 -3.56 2.06 6.32
C ILE A 123 -2.52 2.99 6.98
N MET A 124 -1.48 3.38 6.24
CA MET A 124 -0.42 4.23 6.77
C MET A 124 -0.93 5.61 7.18
N ARG A 125 -1.84 6.20 6.40
CA ARG A 125 -2.45 7.49 6.71
C ARG A 125 -3.26 7.44 8.00
N ALA A 126 -4.09 6.39 8.16
CA ALA A 126 -4.89 6.24 9.37
C ALA A 126 -4.02 6.03 10.63
N LEU A 127 -2.93 5.26 10.51
CA LEU A 127 -1.93 5.11 11.58
C LEU A 127 -1.28 6.46 11.95
N ASN A 128 -0.83 7.22 10.95
CA ASN A 128 -0.22 8.54 11.18
C ASN A 128 -1.21 9.54 11.81
N ALA A 129 -2.49 9.42 11.49
CA ALA A 129 -3.59 10.18 12.10
C ALA A 129 -4.02 9.63 13.47
N LYS A 130 -3.28 8.67 14.05
CA LYS A 130 -3.55 8.02 15.35
C LYS A 130 -4.95 7.40 15.45
N LYS A 131 -5.51 6.96 14.32
CA LYS A 131 -6.79 6.24 14.27
C LYS A 131 -6.56 4.76 14.57
N PHE A 132 -7.56 4.10 15.17
CA PHE A 132 -7.56 2.65 15.20
C PHE A 132 -7.69 2.11 13.77
N VAL A 133 -6.86 1.13 13.40
CA VAL A 133 -6.88 0.54 12.06
C VAL A 133 -7.09 -0.96 12.17
N LYS A 134 -8.11 -1.47 11.47
CA LYS A 134 -8.34 -2.90 11.28
C LYS A 134 -8.14 -3.23 9.80
N VAL A 135 -7.40 -4.29 9.50
CA VAL A 135 -7.09 -4.70 8.12
C VAL A 135 -7.59 -6.11 7.90
N CYS A 136 -8.41 -6.31 6.88
CA CYS A 136 -8.80 -7.61 6.36
C CYS A 136 -7.81 -8.02 5.25
N LEU A 137 -6.97 -9.01 5.53
CA LEU A 137 -6.05 -9.61 4.57
C LEU A 137 -6.80 -10.66 3.76
N THR A 138 -7.10 -10.34 2.51
CA THR A 138 -8.01 -11.16 1.70
C THR A 138 -7.39 -12.46 1.18
N LYS A 139 -6.06 -12.56 1.06
CA LYS A 139 -5.46 -13.83 0.63
C LYS A 139 -5.46 -14.87 1.75
N SER A 140 -5.15 -14.42 2.96
CA SER A 140 -5.08 -15.29 4.14
C SER A 140 -6.41 -15.43 4.88
N GLN A 141 -7.42 -14.62 4.54
CA GLN A 141 -8.69 -14.52 5.26
C GLN A 141 -8.46 -14.30 6.77
N LYS A 142 -7.57 -13.35 7.09
CA LYS A 142 -7.21 -13.00 8.47
C LYS A 142 -7.39 -11.51 8.72
N TYR A 143 -7.48 -11.18 10.00
CA TYR A 143 -7.39 -9.81 10.48
C TYR A 143 -6.04 -9.54 11.12
N CYS A 144 -5.57 -8.30 10.96
CA CYS A 144 -4.61 -7.68 11.85
C CYS A 144 -5.09 -6.27 12.20
N ASN A 145 -4.61 -5.70 13.30
CA ASN A 145 -5.03 -4.38 13.74
C ASN A 145 -3.94 -3.59 14.49
N SER A 146 -4.14 -2.27 14.58
CA SER A 146 -3.16 -1.32 15.10
C SER A 146 -2.82 -1.45 16.60
N LYS A 147 -3.48 -2.35 17.35
CA LYS A 147 -3.11 -2.68 18.73
C LYS A 147 -2.12 -3.84 18.82
N GLU A 148 -1.87 -4.55 17.73
CA GLU A 148 -0.87 -5.62 17.69
C GLU A 148 0.55 -5.05 17.67
N ASP A 149 1.47 -5.75 18.33
CA ASP A 149 2.87 -5.38 18.34
C ASP A 149 3.45 -5.40 16.92
N ASN A 150 4.30 -4.41 16.62
CA ASN A 150 4.93 -4.26 15.30
C ASN A 150 3.95 -4.17 14.11
N PHE A 151 2.68 -3.82 14.34
CA PHE A 151 1.65 -3.77 13.28
C PHE A 151 2.10 -3.02 12.02
N LYS A 152 2.68 -1.82 12.18
CA LYS A 152 3.18 -1.02 11.05
C LYS A 152 4.22 -1.78 10.22
N ASN A 153 5.24 -2.33 10.87
CA ASN A 153 6.30 -3.09 10.21
C ASN A 153 5.73 -4.34 9.52
N ASN A 154 4.75 -5.01 10.14
CA ASN A 154 4.09 -6.17 9.54
C ASN A 154 3.34 -5.79 8.26
N ILE A 155 2.61 -4.68 8.23
CA ILE A 155 1.94 -4.19 7.02
C ILE A 155 2.96 -3.80 5.93
N GLU A 156 4.05 -3.13 6.29
CA GLU A 156 5.14 -2.78 5.37
C GLU A 156 5.79 -4.04 4.77
N ASN A 157 6.03 -5.06 5.58
CA ASN A 157 6.57 -6.35 5.14
C ASN A 157 5.61 -7.06 4.17
N ILE A 158 4.33 -7.19 4.54
CA ILE A 158 3.31 -7.80 3.67
C ILE A 158 3.25 -7.08 2.32
N TYR A 159 3.27 -5.74 2.33
CA TYR A 159 3.22 -4.95 1.10
C TYR A 159 4.45 -5.20 0.22
N THR A 160 5.65 -5.14 0.82
CA THR A 160 6.92 -5.27 0.08
C THR A 160 7.16 -6.70 -0.40
N GLU A 161 6.73 -7.73 0.33
CA GLU A 161 6.76 -9.12 -0.14
C GLU A 161 5.91 -9.33 -1.39
N ASN A 162 4.77 -8.65 -1.48
CA ASN A 162 3.82 -8.79 -2.58
C ASN A 162 4.10 -7.87 -3.77
N THR A 163 4.78 -6.75 -3.54
CA THR A 163 4.95 -5.70 -4.56
C THR A 163 6.41 -5.40 -4.90
N GLY A 164 7.34 -5.86 -4.07
CA GLY A 164 8.76 -5.53 -4.15
C GLY A 164 9.04 -4.08 -3.76
N ILE A 165 10.29 -3.81 -3.47
CA ILE A 165 10.82 -2.51 -3.09
C ILE A 165 11.26 -1.76 -4.35
N LYS A 166 10.87 -0.49 -4.49
CA LYS A 166 11.37 0.37 -5.57
C LYS A 166 12.88 0.57 -5.42
N LYS A 167 13.60 0.72 -6.53
CA LYS A 167 15.06 0.85 -6.52
C LYS A 167 15.56 1.95 -5.58
N GLU A 168 14.91 3.11 -5.59
CA GLU A 168 15.31 4.27 -4.79
C GLU A 168 15.23 3.95 -3.30
N LYS A 169 14.11 3.36 -2.87
CA LYS A 169 13.91 2.93 -1.48
C LYS A 169 14.84 1.77 -1.10
N PHE A 170 15.09 0.85 -2.04
CA PHE A 170 16.00 -0.28 -1.82
C PHE A 170 17.43 0.20 -1.55
N ILE A 171 17.91 1.19 -2.31
CA ILE A 171 19.22 1.81 -2.07
C ILE A 171 19.23 2.54 -0.72
N GLU A 172 18.16 3.26 -0.37
CA GLU A 172 18.04 3.95 0.92
C GLU A 172 18.15 2.96 2.10
N LEU A 173 17.44 1.83 2.03
CA LEU A 173 17.52 0.77 3.06
C LEU A 173 18.93 0.21 3.18
N LEU A 174 19.59 -0.11 2.06
CA LEU A 174 20.97 -0.61 2.08
C LEU A 174 21.95 0.41 2.68
N ARG A 175 21.75 1.71 2.44
CA ARG A 175 22.58 2.78 3.01
C ARG A 175 22.42 2.90 4.52
N GLN A 176 21.23 2.64 5.06
CA GLN A 176 21.04 2.70 6.52
C GLN A 176 21.96 1.70 7.24
N SER A 177 22.18 0.53 6.65
CA SER A 177 23.11 -0.48 7.19
C SER A 177 24.55 -0.31 6.71
N ASN A 178 24.79 0.44 5.64
CA ASN A 178 26.10 0.59 4.98
C ASN A 178 26.32 2.02 4.46
N PRO A 179 26.38 3.04 5.34
CA PRO A 179 26.27 4.45 4.94
C PRO A 179 27.41 4.92 4.03
N ASP A 180 28.63 4.44 4.26
CA ASP A 180 29.84 4.88 3.54
C ASP A 180 30.16 4.05 2.29
N ASN A 181 29.30 3.10 1.92
CA ASN A 181 29.59 2.22 0.79
C ASN A 181 29.53 2.99 -0.55
N PRO A 182 30.62 3.05 -1.33
CA PRO A 182 30.68 3.86 -2.54
C PRO A 182 29.72 3.37 -3.64
N ASN A 183 29.36 2.09 -3.63
CA ASN A 183 28.41 1.51 -4.57
C ASN A 183 26.97 2.01 -4.31
N LEU A 184 26.68 2.50 -3.11
CA LEU A 184 25.35 3.00 -2.76
C LEU A 184 25.21 4.51 -2.96
N LYS A 185 26.26 5.25 -3.30
CA LYS A 185 26.27 6.73 -3.38
C LYS A 185 25.15 7.31 -4.25
N ASN A 186 24.82 6.67 -5.36
CA ASN A 186 23.73 7.06 -6.25
C ASN A 186 23.27 5.88 -7.14
N THR A 187 22.18 6.06 -7.86
CA THR A 187 21.59 5.04 -8.74
C THR A 187 22.57 4.53 -9.81
N LYS A 188 23.45 5.40 -10.34
CA LYS A 188 24.44 5.01 -11.34
C LYS A 188 25.46 4.04 -10.74
N LYS A 189 26.05 4.37 -9.59
CA LYS A 189 26.99 3.50 -8.87
C LYS A 189 26.36 2.18 -8.46
N PHE A 190 25.10 2.22 -8.04
CA PHE A 190 24.39 1.00 -7.68
C PHE A 190 24.19 0.10 -8.90
N ASN A 191 23.78 0.64 -10.05
CA ASN A 191 23.65 -0.15 -11.28
C ASN A 191 25.01 -0.72 -11.75
N GLU A 192 26.11 0.06 -11.66
CA GLU A 192 27.47 -0.41 -11.96
C GLU A 192 27.83 -1.62 -11.08
N PHE A 193 27.53 -1.56 -9.77
CA PHE A 193 27.74 -2.66 -8.84
C PHE A 193 26.89 -3.90 -9.18
N LEU A 194 25.61 -3.73 -9.54
CA LEU A 194 24.75 -4.84 -9.92
C LEU A 194 25.25 -5.54 -11.20
N VAL A 195 25.78 -4.78 -12.17
CA VAL A 195 26.38 -5.34 -13.39
C VAL A 195 27.69 -6.08 -13.08
N LYS A 196 28.59 -5.47 -12.28
CA LYS A 196 29.85 -6.10 -11.83
C LYS A 196 29.59 -7.46 -11.19
N ASN A 197 28.52 -7.58 -10.40
CA ASN A 197 28.13 -8.82 -9.71
C ASN A 197 27.17 -9.72 -10.53
N LYS A 198 26.95 -9.42 -11.83
CA LYS A 198 26.10 -10.21 -12.74
C LYS A 198 24.64 -10.38 -12.24
N ILE A 199 24.14 -9.46 -11.42
CA ILE A 199 22.75 -9.46 -10.92
C ILE A 199 21.81 -8.91 -11.98
N VAL A 200 22.27 -7.89 -12.72
CA VAL A 200 21.56 -7.29 -13.84
C VAL A 200 22.47 -7.27 -15.08
N LYS A 201 21.85 -7.24 -16.25
CA LYS A 201 22.49 -7.02 -17.55
C LYS A 201 21.79 -5.87 -18.28
N LYS A 202 22.43 -5.32 -19.29
CA LYS A 202 21.76 -4.37 -20.20
C LYS A 202 21.10 -5.13 -21.35
N ASP A 203 19.89 -4.73 -21.73
CA ASP A 203 19.22 -5.20 -22.93
C ASP A 203 19.74 -4.48 -24.20
N GLU A 204 19.17 -4.81 -25.35
CA GLU A 204 19.48 -4.20 -26.65
C GLU A 204 19.25 -2.68 -26.69
N ASN A 205 18.49 -2.13 -25.75
CA ASN A 205 18.15 -0.71 -25.63
C ASN A 205 18.90 -0.01 -24.48
N ASP A 206 20.01 -0.60 -24.01
CA ASP A 206 20.82 -0.11 -22.88
C ASP A 206 20.08 -0.06 -21.52
N LYS A 207 18.93 -0.74 -21.39
CA LYS A 207 18.15 -0.78 -20.14
C LYS A 207 18.60 -1.92 -19.25
N TYR A 208 18.70 -1.65 -17.95
CA TYR A 208 19.03 -2.66 -16.96
C TYR A 208 17.85 -3.62 -16.74
N ILE A 209 18.09 -4.90 -17.01
CA ILE A 209 17.16 -6.01 -16.77
C ILE A 209 17.81 -7.06 -15.86
N PRO A 210 17.03 -7.82 -15.08
CA PRO A 210 17.57 -8.92 -14.28
C PRO A 210 18.33 -9.94 -15.14
N ALA A 211 19.47 -10.41 -14.64
CA ALA A 211 20.11 -11.59 -15.19
C ALA A 211 19.24 -12.83 -14.94
N ASP A 212 19.36 -13.87 -15.76
CA ASP A 212 18.42 -14.99 -15.77
C ASP A 212 18.38 -15.74 -14.43
N GLU A 213 19.54 -15.91 -13.78
CA GLU A 213 19.68 -16.50 -12.44
C GLU A 213 18.96 -15.68 -11.35
N TYR A 214 18.94 -14.35 -11.51
CA TYR A 214 18.39 -13.43 -10.53
C TYR A 214 16.95 -13.01 -10.81
N LYS A 215 16.37 -13.38 -11.95
CA LYS A 215 15.03 -12.96 -12.38
C LYS A 215 13.95 -13.22 -11.32
N LYS A 216 14.05 -14.34 -10.59
CA LYS A 216 13.15 -14.71 -9.48
C LYS A 216 13.16 -13.76 -8.28
N TYR A 217 14.20 -12.93 -8.16
CA TYR A 217 14.38 -11.96 -7.07
C TYR A 217 13.93 -10.55 -7.42
N PHE A 218 13.33 -10.38 -8.60
CA PHE A 218 12.71 -9.14 -9.04
C PHE A 218 11.21 -9.36 -9.27
N ILE A 219 10.43 -8.31 -9.02
CA ILE A 219 9.00 -8.27 -9.34
C ILE A 219 8.81 -7.29 -10.48
N GLU A 220 8.33 -7.80 -11.62
CA GLU A 220 8.03 -6.98 -12.77
C GLU A 220 6.82 -6.08 -12.48
N LYS A 221 7.01 -4.76 -12.63
CA LYS A 221 5.93 -3.79 -12.54
C LYS A 221 5.39 -3.49 -13.92
N ARG A 222 4.06 -3.64 -14.03
CA ARG A 222 3.31 -3.29 -15.24
C ARG A 222 2.27 -2.22 -14.94
N SER A 223 2.04 -1.34 -15.90
CA SER A 223 0.96 -0.37 -15.90
C SER A 223 0.20 -0.46 -17.22
N LYS A 224 -1.12 -0.63 -17.16
CA LYS A 224 -1.98 -0.85 -18.33
C LYS A 224 -1.41 -1.93 -19.29
N GLY A 225 -0.92 -3.03 -18.73
CA GLY A 225 -0.33 -4.16 -19.46
C GLY A 225 1.12 -3.99 -19.93
N LYS A 226 1.66 -2.75 -19.92
CA LYS A 226 3.01 -2.43 -20.37
C LYS A 226 4.02 -2.54 -19.23
N PHE A 227 5.21 -3.05 -19.53
CA PHE A 227 6.35 -3.02 -18.60
C PHE A 227 6.70 -1.59 -18.20
N VAL A 228 6.97 -1.38 -16.92
CA VAL A 228 7.39 -0.09 -16.35
C VAL A 228 8.79 -0.20 -15.76
N SER A 229 8.98 -1.13 -14.83
CA SER A 229 10.23 -1.30 -14.10
C SER A 229 10.30 -2.67 -13.41
N TYR A 230 11.43 -2.96 -12.77
CA TYR A 230 11.56 -4.05 -11.82
C TYR A 230 11.66 -3.50 -10.40
N ASN A 231 10.88 -4.07 -9.50
CA ASN A 231 11.04 -3.91 -8.06
C ASN A 231 11.92 -5.04 -7.51
N PHE A 232 12.61 -4.76 -6.42
CA PHE A 232 13.57 -5.65 -5.77
C PHE A 232 12.88 -6.41 -4.63
N THR A 233 13.15 -7.69 -4.47
CA THR A 233 12.56 -8.48 -3.37
C THR A 233 13.39 -8.39 -2.09
N ASN A 234 12.78 -8.72 -0.95
CA ASN A 234 13.49 -8.86 0.33
C ASN A 234 14.59 -9.94 0.28
N LYS A 235 14.39 -11.00 -0.51
CA LYS A 235 15.44 -12.01 -0.75
C LYS A 235 16.64 -11.44 -1.50
N LEU A 236 16.39 -10.55 -2.46
CA LEU A 236 17.46 -9.83 -3.17
C LEU A 236 18.22 -8.90 -2.24
N TYR A 237 17.51 -8.26 -1.30
CA TYR A 237 18.12 -7.40 -0.28
C TYR A 237 19.21 -8.15 0.49
N ALA A 238 18.88 -9.30 1.08
CA ALA A 238 19.83 -10.11 1.83
C ALA A 238 21.05 -10.51 0.96
N THR A 239 20.81 -10.92 -0.29
CA THR A 239 21.87 -11.29 -1.24
C THR A 239 22.82 -10.13 -1.54
N ILE A 240 22.26 -8.94 -1.81
CA ILE A 240 23.06 -7.74 -2.12
C ILE A 240 23.81 -7.25 -0.88
N GLU A 241 23.18 -7.30 0.29
CA GLU A 241 23.80 -6.90 1.56
C GLU A 241 25.04 -7.75 1.87
N GLU A 242 24.98 -9.07 1.65
CA GLU A 242 26.13 -9.95 1.79
C GLU A 242 27.27 -9.61 0.80
N LEU A 243 26.93 -9.30 -0.46
CA LEU A 243 27.92 -8.91 -1.47
C LEU A 243 28.60 -7.57 -1.12
N ILE A 244 27.83 -6.61 -0.62
CA ILE A 244 28.32 -5.32 -0.15
C ILE A 244 29.34 -5.50 0.99
N LYS A 245 29.03 -6.37 1.97
CA LYS A 245 29.94 -6.69 3.09
C LYS A 245 31.22 -7.38 2.64
N LYS A 246 31.19 -8.15 1.53
CA LYS A 246 32.37 -8.79 0.94
C LYS A 246 33.23 -7.83 0.11
N ASP A 247 32.62 -6.94 -0.68
CA ASP A 247 33.34 -5.97 -1.55
C ASP A 247 33.98 -4.84 -0.71
N HIS A 248 33.41 -4.55 0.46
CA HIS A 248 33.94 -3.59 1.43
C HIS A 248 33.76 -4.12 2.86
N PRO A 249 34.69 -4.96 3.36
CA PRO A 249 34.65 -5.41 4.75
C PRO A 249 34.74 -4.17 5.65
N ILE A 250 33.77 -4.01 6.53
CA ILE A 250 33.87 -3.04 7.63
C ILE A 250 35.14 -3.43 8.38
N GLN A 251 36.13 -2.54 8.46
CA GLN A 251 37.22 -2.70 9.41
C GLN A 251 36.60 -2.68 10.80
N ASN A 252 36.28 -3.87 11.34
CA ASN A 252 36.11 -4.01 12.77
C ASN A 252 37.49 -3.73 13.36
N SER A 253 37.70 -2.51 13.85
CA SER A 253 38.81 -2.17 14.72
C SER A 253 38.58 -2.84 16.07
N PHE A 254 38.80 -4.15 16.11
CA PHE A 254 39.14 -4.88 17.33
C PHE A 254 40.49 -5.52 17.07
N ASP A 255 41.53 -4.69 17.10
CA ASP A 255 42.91 -5.09 17.33
C ASP A 255 43.71 -3.84 17.70
N ASN A 256 43.78 -3.55 19.01
CA ASN A 256 45.03 -3.40 19.77
C ASN A 256 44.82 -2.58 21.07
N PHE A 257 45.03 -3.30 22.19
CA PHE A 257 45.18 -2.89 23.61
C PHE A 257 43.93 -2.48 24.39
#